data_AF-A0A4Q8LHC6-F1
#
_entry.id   AF-A0A4Q8LHC6-F1
#
_cell.length_a   1.000
_cell.length_b   1.000
_cell.length_c   1.000
_cell.angle_alpha   90.00
_cell.angle_beta   90.00
_cell.angle_gamma   90.00
#
_symmetry.space_group_name_H-M   'P 1'
#
loop_
_entity.id
_entity.type
_entity.pdbx_description
1 polymer ?
#
loop_
_entity_poly.entity_id
_entity_poly.type
_entity_poly.pdbx_seq_one_letter_code
_entity_poly.pdbx_strand_id
1 'polypeptide(L)'
;MGHVLYPWVIDVPQIPFISREVFIENSCAGEGRAVINNITARNEIYAFSNQSADIGYAAANGPELVALYNAGKTDVEIGKAFCDANVTSTTGQNYNDYYGQIYDNLTAP
;
A
#
# COMPACT_ATOMS: atom_id res chain seq x y z
N MET A 1 -2.74 11.29 5.69
CA MET A 1 -2.76 10.03 4.91
C MET A 1 -3.41 10.35 3.59
N GLY A 2 -2.64 10.90 2.65
CA GLY A 2 -3.17 11.37 1.37
C GLY A 2 -3.07 10.25 0.35
N HIS A 3 -4.11 9.42 0.23
CA HIS A 3 -4.37 8.82 -1.07
C HIS A 3 -4.66 9.99 -2.00
N VAL A 4 -3.77 10.26 -2.95
CA VAL A 4 -4.18 11.14 -4.02
C VAL A 4 -5.25 10.38 -4.78
N LEU A 5 -6.49 10.84 -4.64
CA LEU A 5 -7.66 10.42 -5.41
C LEU A 5 -7.46 10.87 -6.86
N TYR A 6 -6.43 10.38 -7.53
CA TYR A 6 -6.45 10.33 -8.98
C TYR A 6 -7.29 9.11 -9.35
N PRO A 7 -8.18 9.24 -10.35
CA PRO A 7 -8.87 8.07 -10.86
C PRO A 7 -7.78 7.07 -11.23
N TRP A 8 -7.90 5.86 -10.71
CA TRP A 8 -7.07 4.73 -11.06
C TRP A 8 -7.19 4.48 -12.57
N VAL A 9 -6.51 5.28 -13.38
CA VAL A 9 -5.87 4.76 -14.58
C VAL A 9 -4.66 4.02 -14.04
N ILE A 10 -4.93 2.86 -13.42
CA ILE A 10 -4.01 1.77 -13.68
C ILE A 10 -3.96 1.75 -15.21
N ASP A 11 -2.77 1.72 -15.78
CA ASP A 11 -2.59 1.30 -17.17
C ASP A 11 -2.92 -0.22 -17.25
N VAL A 12 -4.09 -0.62 -16.69
CA VAL A 12 -4.62 -1.96 -16.78
C VAL A 12 -5.22 -2.03 -18.16
N PRO A 13 -4.71 -2.93 -19.01
CA PRO A 13 -5.53 -3.43 -20.09
C PRO A 13 -6.80 -3.98 -19.41
N GLN A 14 -7.91 -3.27 -19.55
CA GLN A 14 -9.28 -3.77 -19.41
C GLN A 14 -9.48 -4.71 -18.20
N ILE A 15 -9.91 -4.19 -17.04
CA ILE A 15 -10.26 -4.93 -15.81
C ILE A 15 -10.97 -6.29 -16.03
N PRO A 16 -11.88 -6.49 -17.01
CA PRO A 16 -12.47 -7.81 -17.27
C PRO A 16 -11.49 -8.91 -17.74
N PHE A 17 -10.20 -8.62 -18.00
CA PHE A 17 -9.23 -9.61 -18.53
C PHE A 17 -8.09 -9.98 -17.55
N ILE A 18 -8.11 -9.49 -16.31
CA ILE A 18 -7.15 -9.90 -15.27
C ILE A 18 -7.83 -10.72 -14.18
N SER A 19 -7.13 -11.67 -13.57
CA SER A 19 -7.72 -12.45 -12.48
C SER A 19 -7.87 -11.60 -11.21
N ARG A 20 -8.75 -12.04 -10.31
CA ARG A 20 -8.97 -11.43 -9.00
C ARG A 20 -7.66 -11.31 -8.21
N GLU A 21 -6.84 -12.35 -8.24
CA GLU A 21 -5.54 -12.40 -7.56
C GLU A 21 -4.59 -11.35 -8.13
N VAL A 22 -4.50 -11.24 -9.45
CA VAL A 22 -3.65 -10.24 -10.13
C VAL A 22 -4.13 -8.82 -9.83
N PHE A 23 -5.44 -8.59 -9.75
CA PHE A 23 -5.99 -7.30 -9.35
C PHE A 23 -5.59 -6.93 -7.91
N ILE A 24 -5.71 -7.88 -6.97
CA ILE A 24 -5.33 -7.67 -5.56
C ILE A 24 -3.83 -7.40 -5.46
N GLU A 25 -2.99 -8.20 -6.12
CA GLU A 25 -1.54 -8.02 -6.11
C GLU A 25 -1.12 -6.64 -6.62
N ASN A 26 -1.67 -6.21 -7.77
CA ASN A 26 -1.38 -4.89 -8.33
C ASN A 26 -1.86 -3.75 -7.44
N SER A 27 -3.01 -3.92 -6.79
CA SER A 27 -3.55 -2.94 -5.84
C SER A 27 -2.67 -2.84 -4.61
N CYS A 28 -2.25 -3.97 -4.06
CA CYS A 28 -1.32 -4.04 -2.93
C CYS A 28 0.07 -3.49 -3.27
N ALA A 29 0.58 -3.68 -4.50
CA ALA A 29 1.80 -3.01 -4.96
C ALA A 29 1.65 -1.48 -4.94
N GLY A 30 0.45 -0.96 -5.23
CA GLY A 30 0.10 0.44 -5.03
C GLY A 30 0.25 0.91 -3.59
N GLU A 31 -0.23 0.13 -2.62
CA GLU A 31 -0.02 0.39 -1.20
C GLU A 31 1.46 0.31 -0.81
N GLY A 32 2.21 -0.64 -1.40
CA GLY A 32 3.67 -0.75 -1.22
C GLY A 32 4.42 0.51 -1.66
N ARG A 33 4.05 1.11 -2.80
CA ARG A 33 4.59 2.42 -3.22
C ARG A 33 4.25 3.53 -2.22
N ALA A 34 3.04 3.52 -1.66
CA ALA A 34 2.66 4.48 -0.63
C ALA A 34 3.48 4.29 0.66
N VAL A 35 3.74 3.04 1.08
CA VAL A 35 4.63 2.71 2.20
C VAL A 35 6.04 3.29 1.97
N ILE A 36 6.65 3.02 0.81
CA ILE A 36 7.99 3.51 0.44
C ILE A 36 8.04 5.05 0.51
N ASN A 37 7.04 5.74 -0.04
CA ASN A 37 6.98 7.20 -0.03
C ASN A 37 6.85 7.75 1.40
N ASN A 38 6.02 7.13 2.24
CA ASN A 38 5.82 7.56 3.61
C ASN A 38 7.08 7.36 4.47
N ILE A 39 7.79 6.24 4.30
CA ILE A 39 9.06 5.99 5.00
C ILE A 39 10.12 6.98 4.53
N THR A 40 10.20 7.26 3.23
CA THR A 40 11.11 8.27 2.67
C THR A 40 10.84 9.65 3.27
N ALA A 41 9.58 10.10 3.28
CA ALA A 41 9.21 11.39 3.87
C ALA A 41 9.51 11.46 5.37
N ARG A 42 9.25 10.38 6.12
CA ARG A 42 9.65 10.29 7.54
C ARG A 42 11.16 10.47 7.70
N ASN A 43 11.95 9.79 6.88
CA ASN A 43 13.42 9.87 6.94
C ASN A 43 13.92 11.28 6.61
N GLU A 44 13.32 11.95 5.63
CA GLU A 44 13.63 13.35 5.29
C GLU A 44 13.33 14.30 6.45
N ILE A 45 12.18 14.16 7.11
CA ILE A 45 11.81 14.96 8.29
C ILE A 45 12.78 14.69 9.45
N TYR A 46 13.11 13.43 9.70
CA TYR A 46 14.05 13.06 10.75
C TYR A 46 15.45 13.62 10.49
N ALA A 47 15.92 13.57 9.24
CA ALA A 47 17.20 14.15 8.84
C ALA A 47 17.20 15.68 8.96
N PHE A 48 16.17 16.35 8.44
CA PHE A 48 16.04 17.81 8.47
C PHE A 48 15.97 18.35 9.90
N SER A 49 15.27 17.65 10.78
CA SER A 49 15.15 18.02 12.19
C SER A 49 16.42 17.73 13.01
N ASN A 50 17.54 17.37 12.37
CA ASN A 50 18.76 16.91 13.04
C ASN A 50 18.47 15.82 14.07
N GLN A 51 17.67 14.81 13.65
CA GLN A 51 17.32 13.64 14.43
C GLN A 51 16.44 13.92 15.66
N SER A 52 15.76 15.08 15.71
CA SER A 52 14.92 15.47 16.85
C SER A 52 13.42 15.22 16.65
N ALA A 53 12.94 15.06 15.42
CA ALA A 53 11.53 14.82 15.11
C ALA A 53 11.34 13.51 14.34
N ASP A 54 11.09 12.43 15.07
CA ASP A 54 10.59 11.18 14.49
C ASP A 54 9.06 11.16 14.55
N ILE A 55 8.43 11.29 13.39
CA ILE A 55 6.96 11.26 13.27
C ILE A 55 6.37 9.84 13.32
N GLY A 56 7.22 8.83 13.42
CA GLY A 56 6.82 7.42 13.40
C GLY A 56 6.19 7.01 12.07
N TYR A 57 5.67 5.79 12.04
CA TYR A 57 4.97 5.25 10.89
C TYR A 57 3.72 4.49 11.36
N ALA A 58 2.56 4.93 10.89
CA ALA A 58 1.26 4.41 11.32
C ALA A 58 0.85 3.19 10.48
N ALA A 59 1.32 2.02 10.88
CA ALA A 59 0.89 0.72 10.36
C ALA A 59 0.98 -0.33 11.47
N ALA A 60 0.14 -1.37 11.41
CA ALA A 60 0.14 -2.46 12.39
C ALA A 60 1.48 -3.20 12.44
N ASN A 61 2.14 -3.38 11.29
CA ASN A 61 3.45 -3.99 11.15
C ASN A 61 4.55 -2.99 10.74
N GLY A 62 4.49 -1.75 11.26
CA GLY A 62 5.45 -0.70 10.91
C GLY A 62 6.94 -1.10 10.98
N PRO A 63 7.43 -1.76 12.05
CA PRO A 63 8.83 -2.19 12.12
C PRO A 63 9.24 -3.16 11.01
N GLU A 64 8.36 -4.08 10.60
CA GLU A 64 8.61 -5.00 9.49
C GLU A 64 8.72 -4.26 8.16
N LEU A 65 7.81 -3.33 7.90
CA LEU A 65 7.79 -2.55 6.67
C LEU A 65 9.04 -1.67 6.52
N VAL A 66 9.52 -1.10 7.63
CA VAL A 66 10.80 -0.37 7.66
C VAL A 66 11.97 -1.32 7.39
N ALA A 67 11.95 -2.53 7.92
CA ALA A 67 13.00 -3.53 7.66
C ALA A 67 13.02 -3.94 6.17
N LEU A 68 11.85 -4.16 5.56
CA LEU A 68 11.74 -4.47 4.12
C LEU A 68 12.23 -3.31 3.25
N TYR A 69 11.86 -2.07 3.58
CA TYR A 69 12.36 -0.86 2.91
C TYR A 69 13.89 -0.78 2.96
N ASN A 70 14.47 -0.94 4.16
CA ASN A 70 15.93 -0.89 4.34
C ASN A 70 16.66 -2.03 3.63
N ALA A 71 15.98 -3.18 3.43
CA ALA A 71 16.49 -4.31 2.65
C ALA A 71 16.38 -4.11 1.12
N GLY A 72 15.84 -2.97 0.65
CA GLY A 72 15.71 -2.68 -0.78
C GLY A 72 14.65 -3.52 -1.48
N LYS A 73 13.59 -3.92 -0.75
CA LYS A 73 12.49 -4.73 -1.28
C LYS A 73 11.62 -3.94 -2.25
N THR A 74 11.01 -4.65 -3.19
CA THR A 74 10.13 -4.07 -4.22
C THR A 74 8.81 -3.57 -3.64
N ASP A 75 8.09 -2.74 -4.39
CA ASP A 75 6.74 -2.30 -4.04
C ASP A 75 5.76 -3.46 -3.95
N VAL A 76 5.90 -4.48 -4.78
CA VAL A 76 5.13 -5.73 -4.71
C VAL A 76 5.36 -6.45 -3.37
N GLU A 77 6.62 -6.65 -2.98
CA GLU A 77 6.97 -7.35 -1.72
C GLU A 77 6.51 -6.57 -0.47
N ILE A 78 6.75 -5.26 -0.44
CA ILE A 78 6.34 -4.39 0.68
C ILE A 78 4.81 -4.27 0.71
N GLY A 79 4.18 -4.14 -0.45
CA GLY A 79 2.75 -4.05 -0.62
C GLY A 79 2.02 -5.29 -0.12
N LYS A 80 2.55 -6.47 -0.42
CA LYS A 80 2.05 -7.72 0.12
C LYS A 80 2.10 -7.75 1.65
N ALA A 81 3.25 -7.44 2.24
CA ALA A 81 3.41 -7.43 3.70
C ALA A 81 2.48 -6.40 4.37
N PHE A 82 2.25 -5.24 3.74
CA PHE A 82 1.31 -4.26 4.22
C PHE A 82 -0.13 -4.78 4.15
N CYS A 83 -0.56 -5.30 3.01
CA CYS A 83 -1.92 -5.82 2.83
C CYS A 83 -2.26 -6.99 3.75
N ASP A 84 -1.29 -7.89 4.00
CA ASP A 84 -1.49 -9.06 4.86
C ASP A 84 -1.71 -8.67 6.34
N ALA A 85 -1.14 -7.55 6.79
CA ALA A 85 -1.12 -7.16 8.20
C ALA A 85 -2.01 -5.96 8.57
N ASN A 86 -2.50 -5.19 7.60
CA ASN A 86 -3.22 -3.94 7.85
C ASN A 86 -4.68 -4.01 7.40
N VAL A 87 -5.47 -3.11 7.97
CA VAL A 87 -6.88 -2.91 7.61
C VAL A 87 -7.09 -1.50 7.06
N THR A 88 -8.08 -1.34 6.19
CA THR A 88 -8.44 -0.02 5.67
C THR A 88 -8.96 0.84 6.82
N SER A 89 -8.63 2.13 6.80
CA SER A 89 -9.11 3.07 7.81
C SER A 89 -10.60 3.41 7.68
N THR A 90 -11.20 3.17 6.51
CA THR A 90 -12.59 3.52 6.19
C THR A 90 -13.57 2.38 6.44
N THR A 91 -13.20 1.14 6.09
CA THR A 91 -14.08 -0.04 6.24
C THR A 91 -13.65 -0.96 7.37
N GLY A 92 -12.41 -0.84 7.87
CA GLY A 92 -11.87 -1.74 8.89
C GLY A 92 -11.60 -3.16 8.38
N GLN A 93 -11.72 -3.40 7.07
CA GLN A 93 -11.46 -4.69 6.44
C GLN A 93 -9.98 -4.85 6.13
N ASN A 94 -9.50 -6.09 6.09
CA ASN A 94 -8.18 -6.37 5.54
C ASN A 94 -8.10 -5.88 4.07
N TYR A 95 -6.95 -5.37 3.65
CA TYR A 95 -6.79 -4.83 2.30
C TYR A 95 -7.01 -5.89 1.19
N ASN A 96 -6.66 -7.16 1.43
CA ASN A 96 -6.93 -8.23 0.48
C ASN A 96 -8.44 -8.46 0.28
N ASP A 97 -9.22 -8.41 1.36
CA ASP A 97 -10.68 -8.54 1.31
C ASP A 97 -11.31 -7.32 0.62
N TYR A 98 -10.82 -6.12 0.95
CA TYR A 98 -11.29 -4.87 0.39
C TYR A 98 -11.10 -4.81 -1.13
N TYR A 99 -9.89 -5.08 -1.63
CA TYR A 99 -9.64 -5.12 -3.07
C TYR A 99 -10.35 -6.28 -3.76
N GLY A 100 -10.46 -7.42 -3.08
CA GLY A 100 -11.26 -8.54 -3.56
C GLY A 100 -12.71 -8.14 -3.83
N GLN A 101 -13.35 -7.46 -2.88
CA GLN A 101 -14.72 -6.96 -3.04
C GLN A 101 -14.85 -5.91 -4.15
N ILE A 102 -13.85 -5.04 -4.31
CA ILE A 102 -13.82 -4.10 -5.43
C ILE A 102 -13.83 -4.85 -6.76
N TYR A 103 -12.96 -5.86 -6.92
CA TYR A 103 -12.91 -6.67 -8.12
C TYR A 103 -14.25 -7.38 -8.37
N ASP A 104 -14.81 -8.01 -7.34
CA ASP A 104 -16.08 -8.74 -7.43
C ASP A 104 -17.23 -7.81 -7.86
N ASN A 105 -17.25 -6.57 -7.37
CA ASN A 105 -18.24 -5.55 -7.76
C ASN A 105 -18.04 -5.03 -9.20
N LEU A 106 -16.80 -4.89 -9.65
CA LEU A 106 -16.48 -4.42 -11.01
C LEU A 106 -16.72 -5.47 -12.10
N THR A 107 -16.74 -6.75 -11.71
CA THR A 107 -16.93 -7.88 -12.62
C THR A 107 -18.30 -8.55 -12.48
N ALA A 108 -19.16 -8.04 -11.61
CA ALA A 108 -20.54 -8.47 -11.49
C ALA A 108 -21.31 -8.21 -12.81
N PRO A 109 -22.16 -9.17 -13.24
CA PRO A 109 -22.96 -9.05 -14.46
C PRO A 109 -24.08 -8.01 -14.39
#